data_AF-A0A0N1H4V4-F1
#
_entry.id   AF-A0A0N1H4V4-F1
#
_cell.length_a   1.000
_cell.length_b   1.000
_cell.length_c   1.000
_cell.angle_alpha   90.00
_cell.angle_beta   90.00
_cell.angle_gamma   90.00
#
_symmetry.space_group_name_H-M   'P 1'
#
loop_
_entity.id
_entity.type
_entity.pdbx_description
1 polymer ?
#
loop_
_entity_poly.entity_id
_entity_poly.type
_entity_poly.pdbx_seq_one_letter_code
_entity_poly.pdbx_strand_id
1 'polypeptide(L)'
;MVSEPEILDELRRLRARVPQLTGALTAGVDGLVLAHDTPGVEPEVVAALTAAALGVAVRMADTTGQGDFRELLVRGVYGYVATYAAGESAVLTLLAQDRVNVGRLHLEGRRAGARIGELVDAWEAKAREAKDAAATAARTPPKTPAKPPVRTPAKPPIVRTRSARGSATTNARTTTDS
;
A
#
# COMPACT_ATOMS: atom_id res chain seq x y z
N MET A 1 -2.77 4.00 -1.47
CA MET A 1 -2.94 4.83 -2.67
C MET A 1 -1.54 5.12 -3.16
N VAL A 2 -1.22 4.78 -4.42
CA VAL A 2 -0.07 5.40 -5.11
C VAL A 2 -0.04 6.87 -4.68
N SER A 3 1.11 7.40 -4.27
CA SER A 3 1.20 8.83 -3.99
C SER A 3 1.13 9.58 -5.32
N GLU A 4 -0.08 9.64 -5.87
CA GLU A 4 -0.51 10.58 -6.90
C GLU A 4 0.15 11.96 -6.72
N PRO A 5 0.27 12.55 -5.50
CA PRO A 5 1.01 13.80 -5.33
C PRO A 5 2.50 13.73 -5.69
N GLU A 6 3.21 12.65 -5.35
CA GLU A 6 4.65 12.52 -5.63
C GLU A 6 4.90 12.33 -7.14
N ILE A 7 4.05 11.53 -7.80
CA ILE A 7 4.12 11.36 -9.25
C ILE A 7 3.79 12.68 -9.95
N LEU A 8 2.69 13.35 -9.54
CA LEU A 8 2.28 14.63 -10.10
C LEU A 8 3.35 15.72 -9.93
N ASP A 9 4.03 15.76 -8.78
CA ASP A 9 5.14 16.69 -8.57
C ASP A 9 6.33 16.40 -9.48
N GLU A 10 6.66 15.13 -9.74
CA GLU A 10 7.69 14.79 -10.73
C GLU A 10 7.27 15.16 -12.15
N LEU A 11 6.00 14.98 -12.54
CA LEU A 11 5.47 15.41 -13.83
C LEU A 11 5.59 16.93 -14.01
N ARG A 12 5.23 17.71 -12.98
CA ARG A 12 5.38 19.17 -12.98
C ARG A 12 6.85 19.59 -13.10
N ARG A 13 7.74 18.95 -12.35
CA ARG A 13 9.19 19.20 -12.45
C ARG A 13 9.72 18.84 -13.84
N LEU A 14 9.24 17.77 -14.46
CA LEU A 14 9.61 17.39 -15.82
C LEU A 14 9.20 18.45 -16.83
N ARG A 15 7.98 18.98 -16.76
CA ARG A 15 7.53 20.08 -17.63
C ARG A 15 8.32 21.37 -17.43
N ALA A 16 8.76 21.66 -16.20
CA ALA A 16 9.67 22.77 -15.94
C ALA A 16 11.06 22.55 -16.59
N ARG A 17 11.55 21.31 -16.63
CA ARG A 17 12.81 20.94 -17.30
C ARG A 17 12.69 20.86 -18.82
N VAL A 18 11.50 20.68 -19.38
CA VAL A 18 11.27 20.61 -20.84
C VAL A 18 10.06 21.51 -21.20
N PRO A 19 10.28 22.82 -21.41
CA PRO A 19 9.18 23.78 -21.61
C PRO A 19 8.28 23.52 -22.83
N GLN A 20 8.75 22.73 -23.81
CA GLN A 20 7.98 22.34 -24.99
C GLN A 20 7.00 21.17 -24.73
N LEU A 21 6.96 20.62 -23.51
CA LEU A 21 5.95 19.64 -23.12
C LEU A 21 4.58 20.29 -22.95
N THR A 22 3.63 19.84 -23.74
CA THR A 22 2.21 20.24 -23.66
C THR A 22 1.43 19.39 -22.67
N GLY A 23 1.90 18.19 -22.37
CA GLY A 23 1.31 17.33 -21.35
C GLY A 23 2.23 16.19 -20.92
N ALA A 24 1.98 15.65 -19.74
CA ALA A 24 2.65 14.47 -19.23
C ALA A 24 1.67 13.67 -18.38
N LEU A 25 1.64 12.34 -18.53
CA LEU A 25 0.84 11.46 -17.68
C LEU A 25 1.62 10.19 -17.34
N THR A 26 1.26 9.59 -16.22
CA THR A 26 1.68 8.24 -15.85
C THR A 26 0.45 7.36 -15.79
N ALA A 27 0.52 6.19 -16.39
CA ALA A 27 -0.54 5.20 -16.36
C ALA A 27 0.04 3.81 -16.11
N GLY A 28 -0.79 2.92 -15.58
CA GLY A 28 -0.48 1.49 -15.55
C GLY A 28 -0.39 0.91 -16.97
N VAL A 29 0.23 -0.25 -17.10
CA VAL A 29 0.26 -1.02 -18.36
C VAL A 29 -1.13 -1.47 -18.82
N ASP A 30 -2.13 -1.41 -17.94
CA ASP A 30 -3.54 -1.65 -18.20
C ASP A 30 -4.30 -0.41 -18.73
N GLY A 31 -3.66 0.74 -18.79
CA GLY A 31 -4.25 2.01 -19.24
C GLY A 31 -4.99 2.78 -18.15
N LEU A 32 -4.88 2.39 -16.88
CA LEU A 32 -5.42 3.17 -15.77
C LEU A 32 -4.49 4.35 -15.43
N VAL A 33 -5.05 5.57 -15.36
CA VAL A 33 -4.29 6.78 -15.04
C VAL A 33 -3.85 6.73 -13.57
N LEU A 34 -2.55 6.95 -13.33
CA LEU A 34 -1.98 7.07 -11.98
C LEU A 34 -1.82 8.53 -11.56
N ALA A 35 -1.40 9.40 -12.49
CA ALA A 35 -1.32 10.85 -12.31
C ALA A 35 -1.18 11.54 -13.68
N HIS A 36 -1.62 12.79 -13.80
CA HIS A 36 -1.51 13.52 -15.05
C HIS A 36 -1.37 15.04 -14.87
N ASP A 37 -0.68 15.66 -15.83
CA ASP A 37 -0.65 17.10 -16.10
C ASP A 37 -0.77 17.29 -17.61
N THR A 38 -2.01 17.15 -18.11
CA THR A 38 -2.36 17.09 -19.54
C THR A 38 -3.42 18.13 -19.90
N PRO A 39 -3.11 19.43 -19.90
CA PRO A 39 -4.08 20.46 -20.22
C PRO A 39 -4.62 20.30 -21.65
N GLY A 40 -5.94 20.26 -21.78
CA GLY A 40 -6.62 20.19 -23.09
C GLY A 40 -6.65 18.81 -23.73
N VAL A 41 -6.32 17.75 -22.98
CA VAL A 41 -6.39 16.36 -23.46
C VAL A 41 -7.00 15.47 -22.38
N GLU A 42 -7.90 14.56 -22.78
CA GLU A 42 -8.50 13.57 -21.89
C GLU A 42 -7.45 12.51 -21.48
N PRO A 43 -7.02 12.47 -20.20
CA PRO A 43 -5.92 11.60 -19.78
C PRO A 43 -6.26 10.12 -19.89
N GLU A 44 -7.52 9.73 -19.65
CA GLU A 44 -8.02 8.36 -19.76
C GLU A 44 -7.90 7.83 -21.19
N VAL A 45 -8.23 8.66 -22.18
CA VAL A 45 -8.11 8.29 -23.60
C VAL A 45 -6.64 8.10 -23.98
N VAL A 46 -5.75 9.01 -23.54
CA VAL A 46 -4.31 8.88 -23.84
C VAL A 46 -3.71 7.67 -23.13
N ALA A 47 -4.12 7.37 -21.91
CA ALA A 47 -3.66 6.20 -21.17
C ALA A 47 -4.09 4.89 -21.85
N ALA A 48 -5.34 4.78 -22.27
CA ALA A 48 -5.84 3.62 -23.00
C ALA A 48 -5.10 3.42 -24.35
N LEU A 49 -4.90 4.49 -25.12
CA LEU A 49 -4.14 4.44 -26.37
C LEU A 49 -2.67 4.08 -26.13
N THR A 50 -2.06 4.61 -25.06
CA THR A 50 -0.70 4.28 -24.65
C THR A 50 -0.58 2.79 -24.33
N ALA A 51 -1.51 2.23 -23.55
CA ALA A 51 -1.50 0.81 -23.19
C ALA A 51 -1.64 -0.10 -24.42
N ALA A 52 -2.53 0.26 -25.36
CA ALA A 52 -2.67 -0.46 -26.62
C ALA A 52 -1.38 -0.40 -27.46
N ALA A 53 -0.78 0.79 -27.59
CA ALA A 53 0.47 0.98 -28.33
C ALA A 53 1.65 0.25 -27.66
N LEU A 54 1.71 0.25 -26.33
CA LEU A 54 2.71 -0.47 -25.53
C LEU A 54 2.66 -1.97 -25.82
N GLY A 55 1.48 -2.58 -25.82
CA GLY A 55 1.32 -4.01 -26.12
C GLY A 55 1.86 -4.38 -27.51
N VAL A 56 1.64 -3.52 -28.51
CA VAL A 56 2.23 -3.68 -29.85
C VAL A 56 3.74 -3.48 -29.83
N ALA A 57 4.23 -2.44 -29.14
CA ALA A 57 5.65 -2.11 -29.09
C ALA A 57 6.49 -3.19 -28.39
N VAL A 58 6.02 -3.73 -27.26
CA VAL A 58 6.65 -4.86 -26.55
C VAL A 58 6.76 -6.06 -27.49
N ARG A 59 5.63 -6.47 -28.09
CA ARG A 59 5.62 -7.61 -29.01
C ARG A 59 6.53 -7.40 -30.21
N MET A 60 6.59 -6.18 -30.75
CA MET A 60 7.46 -5.83 -31.85
C MET A 60 8.94 -5.93 -31.46
N ALA A 61 9.32 -5.40 -30.30
CA ALA A 61 10.69 -5.49 -29.77
C ALA A 61 11.13 -6.95 -29.58
N ASP A 62 10.26 -7.78 -28.98
CA ASP A 62 10.51 -9.21 -28.81
C ASP A 62 10.65 -9.93 -30.15
N THR A 63 9.69 -9.73 -31.06
CA THR A 63 9.66 -10.43 -32.36
C THR A 63 10.86 -10.06 -33.25
N THR A 64 11.39 -8.84 -33.10
CA THR A 64 12.55 -8.34 -33.85
C THR A 64 13.88 -8.55 -33.13
N GLY A 65 13.89 -9.23 -31.97
CA GLY A 65 15.11 -9.53 -31.21
C GLY A 65 15.76 -8.31 -30.56
N GLN A 66 15.01 -7.22 -30.32
CA GLN A 66 15.50 -6.02 -29.65
C GLN A 66 15.38 -6.10 -28.11
N GLY A 67 14.74 -7.16 -27.60
CA GLY A 67 14.57 -7.40 -26.17
C GLY A 67 13.49 -6.51 -25.55
N ASP A 68 13.67 -6.18 -24.27
CA ASP A 68 12.65 -5.49 -23.48
C ASP A 68 12.30 -4.10 -24.02
N PHE A 69 11.02 -3.74 -23.93
CA PHE A 69 10.57 -2.39 -24.23
C PHE A 69 11.28 -1.35 -23.36
N ARG A 70 11.80 -0.30 -24.00
CA ARG A 70 12.41 0.85 -23.32
C ARG A 70 11.61 2.12 -23.50
N GLU A 71 11.32 2.44 -24.76
CA GLU A 71 10.62 3.66 -25.14
C GLU A 71 9.96 3.53 -26.52
N LEU A 72 8.91 4.31 -26.76
CA LEU A 72 8.23 4.50 -28.03
C LEU A 72 8.19 6.00 -28.34
N LEU A 73 8.47 6.38 -29.58
CA LEU A 73 8.32 7.75 -30.06
C LEU A 73 7.44 7.79 -31.31
N VAL A 74 6.36 8.55 -31.25
CA VAL A 74 5.47 8.83 -32.38
C VAL A 74 5.66 10.29 -32.75
N ARG A 75 6.02 10.57 -34.00
CA ARG A 75 6.06 11.92 -34.56
C ARG A 75 4.82 12.16 -35.42
N GLY A 76 4.03 13.16 -35.04
CA GLY A 76 2.94 13.71 -35.85
C GLY A 76 3.31 15.05 -36.44
N VAL A 77 2.43 15.61 -37.27
CA VAL A 77 2.61 16.92 -37.92
C VAL A 77 2.75 18.05 -36.89
N TYR A 78 2.14 17.92 -35.72
CA TYR A 78 2.09 18.96 -34.70
C TYR A 78 3.02 18.73 -33.51
N GLY A 79 3.72 17.59 -33.47
CA GLY A 79 4.51 17.26 -32.30
C GLY A 79 4.81 15.78 -32.11
N TYR A 80 5.15 15.44 -30.88
CA TYR A 80 5.59 14.11 -30.49
C TYR A 80 4.73 13.57 -29.35
N VAL A 81 4.51 12.26 -29.40
CA VAL A 81 4.08 11.45 -28.26
C VAL A 81 5.23 10.51 -27.93
N ALA A 82 5.78 10.60 -26.73
CA ALA A 82 6.87 9.76 -26.28
C ALA A 82 6.47 8.98 -25.03
N THR A 83 6.58 7.66 -25.08
CA THR A 83 6.25 6.77 -23.95
C THR A 83 7.52 6.09 -23.47
N TYR A 84 7.75 6.08 -22.17
CA TYR A 84 8.92 5.47 -21.53
C TYR A 84 8.45 4.46 -20.48
N ALA A 85 9.17 3.35 -20.34
CA ALA A 85 8.97 2.44 -19.23
C ALA A 85 9.17 3.17 -17.89
N ALA A 86 8.30 2.91 -16.91
CA ALA A 86 8.36 3.49 -15.57
C ALA A 86 8.08 2.40 -14.52
N GLY A 87 9.11 1.64 -14.16
CA GLY A 87 8.99 0.49 -13.26
C GLY A 87 8.48 -0.76 -13.99
N GLU A 88 7.95 -1.71 -13.23
CA GLU A 88 7.45 -2.98 -13.78
C GLU A 88 6.00 -2.88 -14.31
N SER A 89 5.20 -1.98 -13.72
CA SER A 89 3.75 -1.93 -13.94
C SER A 89 3.21 -0.62 -14.50
N ALA A 90 4.07 0.36 -14.79
CA ALA A 90 3.66 1.67 -15.27
C ALA A 90 4.50 2.21 -16.45
N VAL A 91 3.93 3.22 -17.10
CA VAL A 91 4.54 3.95 -18.21
C VAL A 91 4.34 5.45 -18.05
N LEU A 92 5.34 6.22 -18.47
CA LEU A 92 5.30 7.67 -18.58
C LEU A 92 5.06 8.07 -20.03
N THR A 93 3.97 8.78 -20.32
CA THR A 93 3.67 9.33 -21.65
C THR A 93 3.78 10.85 -21.65
N LEU A 94 4.54 11.38 -22.61
CA LEU A 94 4.82 12.80 -22.79
C LEU A 94 4.24 13.28 -24.12
N LEU A 95 3.58 14.43 -24.08
CA LEU A 95 3.11 15.17 -25.25
C LEU A 95 4.00 16.40 -25.44
N ALA A 96 4.54 16.57 -26.64
CA ALA A 96 5.49 17.65 -26.93
C ALA A 96 5.18 18.32 -28.27
N GLN A 97 5.51 19.61 -28.39
CA GLN A 97 5.42 20.36 -29.64
C GLN A 97 6.46 19.88 -30.67
N ASP A 98 6.24 20.11 -31.96
CA ASP A 98 7.18 19.69 -33.04
C ASP A 98 8.59 20.30 -32.92
N ARG A 99 8.69 21.49 -32.31
CA ARG A 99 9.96 22.18 -32.04
C ARG A 99 10.73 21.66 -30.82
N VAL A 100 10.28 20.58 -30.17
CA VAL A 100 10.98 20.01 -29.01
C VAL A 100 12.36 19.48 -29.42
N ASN A 101 13.36 19.68 -28.56
CA ASN A 101 14.62 18.98 -28.71
C ASN A 101 14.43 17.52 -28.31
N VAL A 102 14.42 16.61 -29.30
CA VAL A 102 14.17 15.18 -29.09
C VAL A 102 15.23 14.53 -28.19
N GLY A 103 16.50 14.93 -28.30
CA GLY A 103 17.56 14.44 -27.41
C GLY A 103 17.29 14.80 -25.94
N ARG A 104 16.87 16.05 -25.67
CA ARG A 104 16.47 16.50 -24.34
C ARG A 104 15.19 15.81 -23.86
N LEU A 105 14.24 15.56 -24.76
CA LEU A 105 13.01 14.82 -24.47
C LEU A 105 13.32 13.42 -23.96
N HIS A 106 14.20 12.67 -24.64
CA HIS A 106 14.64 11.34 -24.18
C HIS A 106 15.43 11.41 -22.88
N LEU A 107 16.38 12.35 -22.76
CA LEU A 107 17.19 12.48 -21.55
C LEU A 107 16.32 12.70 -20.30
N GLU A 108 15.39 13.65 -20.38
CA GLU A 108 14.52 14.00 -19.25
C GLU A 108 13.38 12.99 -19.07
N GLY A 109 12.85 12.43 -20.15
CA GLY A 109 11.83 11.38 -20.15
C GLY A 109 12.32 10.10 -19.47
N ARG A 110 13.50 9.59 -19.84
CA ARG A 110 14.10 8.40 -19.20
C ARG A 110 14.39 8.65 -17.72
N ARG A 111 14.91 9.83 -17.37
CA ARG A 111 15.20 10.21 -15.98
C ARG A 111 13.92 10.28 -15.14
N ALA A 112 12.86 10.88 -15.66
CA ALA A 112 11.58 10.95 -14.97
C ALA A 112 10.90 9.59 -14.89
N GLY A 113 10.93 8.80 -15.97
CA GLY A 113 10.39 7.44 -16.02
C GLY A 113 11.03 6.53 -14.97
N ALA A 114 12.36 6.56 -14.83
CA ALA A 114 13.07 5.84 -13.78
C ALA A 114 12.59 6.22 -12.37
N ARG A 115 12.50 7.53 -12.07
CA ARG A 115 12.02 8.01 -10.77
C ARG A 115 10.58 7.64 -10.48
N ILE A 116 9.70 7.77 -11.48
CA ILE A 116 8.30 7.39 -11.35
C ILE A 116 8.18 5.88 -11.14
N GLY A 117 8.99 5.08 -11.84
CA GLY A 117 9.10 3.64 -11.62
C GLY A 117 9.47 3.28 -10.18
N GLU A 118 10.51 3.90 -9.63
CA GLU A 118 10.89 3.71 -8.22
C GLU A 118 9.74 4.00 -7.25
N LEU A 119 8.95 5.06 -7.51
CA LEU A 119 7.76 5.37 -6.72
C LEU A 119 6.72 4.25 -6.85
N VAL A 120 6.31 3.92 -8.08
CA VAL A 120 5.27 2.92 -8.36
C VAL A 120 5.63 1.56 -7.78
N ASP A 121 6.83 1.07 -8.05
CA ASP A 121 7.30 -0.24 -7.58
C ASP A 121 7.33 -0.30 -6.05
N ALA A 122 7.76 0.78 -5.38
CA ALA A 122 7.76 0.87 -3.91
C ALA A 122 6.34 0.84 -3.32
N TRP A 123 5.36 1.42 -4.02
CA TRP A 123 3.95 1.36 -3.61
C TRP A 123 3.35 -0.03 -3.78
N GLU A 124 3.65 -0.69 -4.90
CA GLU A 124 3.18 -2.05 -5.16
C GLU A 124 3.78 -3.06 -4.18
N ALA A 125 5.07 -2.96 -3.87
CA ALA A 125 5.73 -3.78 -2.87
C ALA A 125 5.04 -3.68 -1.50
N LYS A 126 4.80 -2.45 -1.01
CA LYS A 126 4.08 -2.21 0.25
C LYS A 126 2.65 -2.77 0.21
N ALA A 127 1.96 -2.61 -0.91
CA ALA A 127 0.61 -3.14 -1.07
C ALA A 127 0.59 -4.68 -1.04
N ARG A 128 1.62 -5.32 -1.61
CA ARG A 128 1.79 -6.77 -1.59
C ARG A 128 2.08 -7.28 -0.18
N GLU A 129 3.01 -6.66 0.54
CA GLU A 129 3.32 -6.99 1.94
C GLU A 129 2.08 -6.90 2.85
N ALA A 130 1.27 -5.84 2.68
CA ALA A 130 0.04 -5.68 3.46
C ALA A 130 -1.00 -6.78 3.15
N LYS A 131 -1.13 -7.17 1.88
CA LYS A 131 -2.00 -8.29 1.47
C LYS A 131 -1.51 -9.62 2.04
N ASP A 132 -0.21 -9.88 1.99
CA ASP A 132 0.40 -11.11 2.51
C ASP A 132 0.28 -11.20 4.05
N ALA A 133 0.43 -10.07 4.75
CA ALA A 133 0.21 -9.98 6.19
C ALA A 133 -1.27 -10.25 6.55
N ALA A 134 -2.22 -9.68 5.79
CA ALA A 134 -3.64 -9.93 5.99
C ALA A 134 -4.02 -11.40 5.72
N ALA A 135 -3.43 -12.02 4.69
CA ALA A 135 -3.65 -13.43 4.37
C ALA A 135 -3.07 -14.36 5.47
N THR A 136 -1.90 -14.02 6.02
CA THR A 136 -1.30 -14.72 7.15
C THR A 136 -2.14 -14.60 8.42
N ALA A 137 -2.69 -13.40 8.70
CA ALA A 137 -3.59 -13.17 9.83
C ALA A 137 -4.89 -13.98 9.70
N ALA A 138 -5.48 -14.04 8.50
CA ALA A 138 -6.68 -14.83 8.23
C ALA A 138 -6.46 -16.35 8.34
N ARG A 139 -5.23 -16.84 8.11
CA ARG A 139 -4.85 -18.26 8.28
C ARG A 139 -4.54 -18.64 9.73
N THR A 140 -4.33 -17.66 10.62
CA THR A 140 -4.05 -17.94 12.03
C THR A 140 -5.38 -18.17 12.77
N PRO A 141 -5.68 -19.38 13.27
CA PRO A 141 -6.93 -19.61 13.99
C PRO A 141 -6.96 -18.74 15.26
N PRO A 142 -8.13 -18.21 15.67
CA PRO A 142 -8.22 -17.49 16.93
C PRO A 142 -7.76 -18.41 18.05
N LYS A 143 -6.83 -17.94 18.89
CA LYS A 143 -6.54 -18.59 20.18
C LYS A 143 -7.85 -18.58 20.97
N THR A 144 -8.58 -19.69 20.94
CA THR A 144 -9.76 -19.90 21.79
C THR A 144 -9.33 -19.62 23.23
N PRO A 145 -9.94 -18.65 23.94
CA PRO A 145 -9.65 -18.48 25.35
C PRO A 145 -9.98 -19.80 26.06
N ALA A 146 -8.97 -20.38 26.71
CA ALA A 146 -9.12 -21.62 27.45
C ALA A 146 -10.29 -21.48 28.44
N LYS A 147 -11.28 -22.38 28.34
CA LYS A 147 -12.40 -22.45 29.28
C LYS A 147 -11.83 -22.50 30.72
N PRO A 148 -12.30 -21.66 31.65
CA PRO A 148 -11.85 -21.74 33.04
C PRO A 148 -12.20 -23.12 33.61
N PRO A 149 -11.32 -23.72 34.44
CA PRO A 149 -11.55 -25.07 34.96
C PRO A 149 -12.83 -25.09 35.79
N VAL A 150 -13.72 -26.03 35.47
CA VAL A 150 -14.94 -26.29 36.23
C VAL A 150 -14.54 -26.69 37.65
N ARG A 151 -14.84 -25.84 38.62
CA ARG A 151 -14.59 -26.09 40.03
C ARG A 151 -15.71 -26.98 40.56
N THR A 152 -15.44 -28.28 40.70
CA THR A 152 -16.35 -29.24 41.34
C THR A 152 -16.61 -28.83 42.79
N PRO A 153 -17.86 -28.74 43.25
CA PRO A 153 -18.15 -28.38 44.64
C PRO A 153 -17.70 -29.50 45.59
N ALA A 154 -16.85 -29.14 46.54
CA ALA A 154 -16.41 -30.00 47.62
C ALA A 154 -17.55 -30.25 48.63
N LYS A 155 -17.63 -31.50 49.11
CA LYS A 155 -18.56 -31.98 50.15
C LYS A 155 -18.32 -31.24 51.48
N PRO A 156 -19.36 -30.79 52.21
CA PRO A 156 -19.16 -30.01 53.44
C PRO A 156 -18.63 -30.89 54.59
N PRO A 157 -17.78 -30.35 55.48
CA PRO A 157 -17.22 -31.09 56.60
C PRO A 157 -18.22 -31.17 57.76
N ILE A 158 -18.23 -32.31 58.45
CA ILE A 158 -19.01 -32.56 59.66
C ILE A 158 -18.36 -31.79 60.81
N VAL A 159 -19.07 -30.82 61.38
CA VAL A 159 -18.65 -30.08 62.57
C VAL A 159 -18.90 -30.94 63.80
N ARG A 160 -17.82 -31.37 64.46
CA ARG A 160 -17.83 -31.85 65.85
C ARG A 160 -17.04 -30.86 66.69
N THR A 161 -17.73 -30.11 67.55
CA THR A 161 -17.05 -29.33 68.60
C THR A 161 -17.70 -29.57 69.96
N ARG A 162 -16.81 -29.89 70.89
CA ARG A 162 -17.02 -30.40 72.25
C ARG A 162 -17.62 -29.35 73.17
N SER A 163 -18.43 -29.86 74.11
CA SER A 163 -18.89 -29.21 75.34
C SER A 163 -17.73 -28.56 76.12
N ALA A 164 -17.87 -27.27 76.45
CA ALA A 164 -17.11 -26.62 77.50
C ALA A 164 -18.00 -26.52 78.75
N ARG A 165 -17.57 -27.22 79.80
CA ARG A 165 -18.18 -27.28 81.13
C ARG A 165 -17.59 -26.13 81.96
N GLY A 166 -18.47 -25.30 82.53
CA GLY A 166 -18.09 -24.15 83.36
C GLY A 166 -17.48 -24.55 84.71
N SER A 167 -16.69 -23.63 85.26
CA SER A 167 -16.27 -23.62 86.66
C SER A 167 -16.79 -22.34 87.33
N ALA A 168 -17.46 -22.54 88.47
CA ALA A 168 -17.94 -21.56 89.44
C ALA A 168 -16.75 -20.78 90.07
N THR A 169 -16.88 -19.74 90.92
CA THR A 169 -17.75 -19.55 92.10
C THR A 169 -17.50 -18.12 92.66
N THR A 170 -18.53 -17.40 93.11
CA THR A 170 -18.80 -16.99 94.53
C THR A 170 -18.40 -15.56 94.93
N ASN A 171 -19.35 -14.87 95.59
CA ASN A 171 -19.21 -14.02 96.79
C ASN A 171 -20.65 -13.74 97.30
N ALA A 172 -21.12 -14.12 98.49
CA ALA A 172 -20.70 -13.91 99.89
C ALA A 172 -21.41 -12.72 100.57
N ARG A 173 -22.05 -13.00 101.73
CA ARG A 173 -22.37 -12.21 102.95
C ARG A 173 -23.78 -12.54 103.49
N THR A 174 -24.10 -12.70 104.78
CA THR A 174 -23.40 -12.58 106.09
C THR A 174 -24.37 -13.04 107.19
N THR A 175 -23.85 -13.34 108.40
CA THR A 175 -24.37 -13.17 109.79
C THR A 175 -24.16 -14.46 110.61
N THR A 176 -23.75 -14.48 111.87
CA THR A 176 -23.36 -13.47 112.87
C THR A 176 -22.60 -14.20 114.00
N ASP A 177 -21.84 -13.41 114.72
CA ASP A 177 -21.01 -13.67 115.90
C ASP A 177 -21.74 -14.24 117.14
N SER A 178 -20.93 -14.76 118.06
CA SER A 178 -21.18 -15.19 119.47
C SER A 178 -21.74 -16.58 119.74
#